data_AF-A0A1D6HMT9-F1
#
_entry.id   AF-A0A1D6HMT9-F1
#
_cell.length_a   1.000
_cell.length_b   1.000
_cell.length_c   1.000
_cell.angle_alpha   90.00
_cell.angle_beta   90.00
_cell.angle_gamma   90.00
#
_symmetry.space_group_name_H-M   'P 1'
#
loop_
_entity.id
_entity.type
_entity.pdbx_description
1 polymer ?
#
loop_
_entity_poly.entity_id
_entity_poly.type
_entity_poly.pdbx_seq_one_letter_code
_entity_poly.pdbx_strand_id
1 'polypeptide(L)'
;MASRLLTRSAASRLVSHLHRKTPGITPCLLTRGPALASLLGPTDGLPHAADSTLLRVPMRWLSSPSSEAVAEAPMTADGLTVDSIADKGWTILPEAESDWRSHAAAVAQSVKVIKKRLKWGWILERTKQLAVVLEKPDLWEDPVFAGRVSREQGELMGKIKSVNQFEQELIEHIEMLRLAREENDNELEMESMKALADMRRSAKEKELNALLSGDNDSCSCFIEVYFVSPLIISLCL
;
A
#
# COMPACT_ATOMS: atom_id res chain seq x y z
N MET A 1 -26.53 64.02 55.35
CA MET A 1 -25.58 64.03 56.48
C MET A 1 -24.27 63.46 55.99
N ALA A 2 -23.19 64.24 56.15
CA ALA A 2 -21.79 63.89 55.89
C ALA A 2 -21.42 62.55 56.58
N SER A 3 -20.42 61.75 56.21
CA SER A 3 -19.02 62.01 55.87
C SER A 3 -18.41 60.58 55.78
N ARG A 4 -17.47 60.16 54.92
CA ARG A 4 -16.03 60.50 54.80
C ARG A 4 -15.57 59.66 53.59
N LEU A 5 -15.20 60.23 52.44
CA LEU A 5 -13.89 60.75 52.04
C LEU A 5 -12.69 59.82 52.28
N LEU A 6 -12.13 59.39 51.12
CA LEU A 6 -10.71 59.34 50.73
C LEU A 6 -9.82 58.36 51.52
N THR A 7 -9.07 57.47 50.88
CA THR A 7 -7.87 57.77 50.07
C THR A 7 -7.62 56.62 49.07
N ARG A 8 -7.40 56.85 47.75
CA ARG A 8 -6.09 57.13 47.11
C ARG A 8 -4.97 56.27 47.72
N SER A 9 -4.13 55.53 47.00
CA SER A 9 -3.63 55.66 45.64
C SER A 9 -2.54 54.60 45.48
N ALA A 10 -2.29 54.20 44.24
CA ALA A 10 -0.99 53.88 43.70
C ALA A 10 -0.09 52.88 44.44
N ALA A 11 0.08 51.76 43.74
CA ALA A 11 1.38 51.33 43.27
C ALA A 11 2.31 50.61 44.24
N SER A 12 2.89 49.57 43.63
CA SER A 12 4.29 49.18 43.79
C SER A 12 4.61 48.14 44.85
N ARG A 13 5.11 47.02 44.31
CA ARG A 13 6.30 46.26 44.72
C ARG A 13 6.07 45.09 45.66
N LEU A 14 6.06 43.89 45.08
CA LEU A 14 7.14 42.87 45.16
C LEU A 14 6.54 41.53 44.69
N VAL A 15 6.61 41.17 43.40
CA VAL A 15 7.73 40.45 42.73
C VAL A 15 8.15 39.17 43.45
N SER A 16 7.67 38.03 42.93
CA SER A 16 8.32 36.70 42.83
C SER A 16 7.24 35.72 42.34
N HIS A 17 7.28 35.05 41.18
CA HIS A 17 8.34 34.67 40.26
C HIS A 17 7.80 34.64 38.81
N LEU A 18 8.61 35.12 37.88
CA LEU A 18 8.41 35.06 36.43
C LEU A 18 9.05 33.79 35.83
N HIS A 19 8.39 33.28 34.78
CA HIS A 19 8.78 32.37 33.68
C HIS A 19 7.98 31.06 33.70
N ARG A 20 7.20 30.68 32.68
CA ARG A 20 7.36 30.93 31.23
C ARG A 20 6.03 30.65 30.47
N LYS A 21 5.56 31.64 29.71
CA LYS A 21 4.76 31.61 28.46
C LYS A 21 3.77 30.44 28.20
N THR A 22 2.48 30.73 28.33
CA THR A 22 1.45 30.53 27.26
C THR A 22 1.38 31.83 26.43
N PRO A 23 0.94 31.89 25.15
CA PRO A 23 -0.29 31.33 24.55
C PRO A 23 -0.01 30.71 23.15
N GLY A 24 -0.93 30.26 22.29
CA GLY A 24 -2.37 30.28 22.21
C GLY A 24 -2.78 29.50 20.95
N ILE A 25 -4.06 29.16 20.89
CA ILE A 25 -4.72 28.45 19.80
C ILE A 25 -4.94 29.39 18.61
N THR A 26 -4.54 28.96 17.40
CA THR A 26 -5.17 29.38 16.13
C THR A 26 -5.02 28.27 15.08
N PRO A 27 -5.99 28.10 14.16
CA PRO A 27 -6.08 27.00 13.22
C PRO A 27 -5.30 27.30 11.93
N CYS A 28 -4.69 26.29 11.32
CA CYS A 28 -4.02 26.43 10.03
C CYS A 28 -5.05 26.37 8.88
N LEU A 29 -5.58 27.55 8.51
CA LEU A 29 -6.04 27.84 7.16
C LEU A 29 -4.81 28.16 6.30
N LEU A 30 -4.57 27.39 5.24
CA LEU A 30 -3.65 27.75 4.17
C LEU A 30 -4.45 28.01 2.90
N THR A 31 -4.59 29.29 2.56
CA THR A 31 -5.02 29.76 1.23
C THR A 31 -4.10 30.88 0.75
N ARG A 32 -3.79 30.83 -0.55
CA ARG A 32 -3.04 31.77 -1.43
C ARG A 32 -1.51 31.74 -1.30
N GLY A 33 -0.73 31.67 -2.37
CA GLY A 33 -0.99 31.83 -3.81
C GLY A 33 0.31 31.61 -4.62
N PRO A 34 0.28 31.82 -5.95
CA PRO A 34 1.24 31.28 -6.90
C PRO A 34 2.47 32.19 -7.11
N ALA A 35 3.63 31.62 -7.44
CA ALA A 35 4.65 32.23 -8.31
C ALA A 35 5.95 31.38 -8.33
N LEU A 36 6.14 30.57 -9.38
CA LEU A 36 7.46 30.23 -9.91
C LEU A 36 7.32 29.98 -11.41
N ALA A 37 6.97 31.06 -12.11
CA ALA A 37 7.10 31.17 -13.55
C ALA A 37 8.19 32.21 -13.82
N SER A 38 9.39 31.76 -14.20
CA SER A 38 10.40 32.51 -14.96
C SER A 38 11.64 31.64 -15.15
N LEU A 39 11.70 30.92 -16.27
CA LEU A 39 12.92 30.59 -17.02
C LEU A 39 12.51 29.75 -18.24
N LEU A 40 12.21 30.44 -19.35
CA LEU A 40 12.55 30.12 -20.73
C LEU A 40 11.79 31.10 -21.65
N GLY A 41 12.53 31.73 -22.57
CA GLY A 41 12.08 32.83 -23.43
C GLY A 41 11.22 32.40 -24.63
N PRO A 42 10.91 33.35 -25.53
CA PRO A 42 9.82 33.26 -26.49
C PRO A 42 10.24 32.53 -27.77
N THR A 43 9.34 31.73 -28.34
CA THR A 43 9.42 31.33 -29.75
C THR A 43 8.05 31.47 -30.39
N ASP A 44 8.02 32.31 -31.42
CA ASP A 44 6.90 32.61 -32.29
C ASP A 44 6.46 31.39 -33.11
N GLY A 45 5.18 31.40 -33.53
CA GLY A 45 4.79 30.86 -34.84
C GLY A 45 4.00 29.55 -34.83
N LEU A 46 2.67 29.68 -34.88
CA LEU A 46 1.77 28.72 -35.56
C LEU A 46 1.96 28.83 -37.09
N PRO A 47 1.75 27.74 -37.86
CA PRO A 47 0.45 27.56 -38.54
C PRO A 47 -0.05 26.09 -38.49
N HIS A 48 -1.33 25.86 -38.23
CA HIS A 48 -2.47 25.74 -39.15
C HIS A 48 -2.65 24.34 -39.76
N ALA A 49 -3.76 23.70 -39.34
CA ALA A 49 -4.64 22.77 -40.05
C ALA A 49 -4.03 21.71 -40.99
N ALA A 50 -4.30 20.44 -40.68
CA ALA A 50 -4.75 19.47 -41.69
C ALA A 50 -5.56 18.34 -41.04
N ASP A 51 -6.57 17.94 -41.79
CA ASP A 51 -7.75 17.14 -41.51
C ASP A 51 -7.54 15.66 -41.87
N SER A 52 -8.58 14.84 -41.64
CA SER A 52 -8.82 13.49 -42.21
C SER A 52 -8.15 12.32 -41.48
N THR A 53 -8.88 11.51 -40.72
CA THR A 53 -9.83 10.47 -41.13
C THR A 53 -9.20 9.37 -42.01
N LEU A 54 -9.40 8.11 -41.58
CA LEU A 54 -8.98 6.82 -42.17
C LEU A 54 -7.54 6.45 -41.78
N LEU A 55 -7.32 5.46 -40.90
CA LEU A 55 -7.33 4.05 -41.32
C LEU A 55 -7.82 3.14 -40.20
N ARG A 56 -8.97 2.52 -40.45
CA ARG A 56 -9.44 1.30 -39.80
C ARG A 56 -8.60 0.14 -40.35
N VAL A 57 -7.50 -0.19 -39.67
CA VAL A 57 -6.70 -1.39 -40.02
C VAL A 57 -7.23 -2.57 -39.21
N PRO A 58 -7.49 -3.74 -39.84
CA PRO A 58 -8.04 -4.88 -39.14
C PRO A 58 -6.99 -5.47 -38.17
N MET A 59 -7.39 -5.73 -36.93
CA MET A 59 -6.64 -6.58 -36.01
C MET A 59 -6.55 -7.98 -36.62
N ARG A 60 -5.43 -8.25 -37.30
CA ARG A 60 -5.00 -9.61 -37.61
C ARG A 60 -3.78 -9.86 -36.74
N TRP A 61 -4.03 -10.45 -35.57
CA TRP A 61 -3.01 -11.00 -34.69
C TRP A 61 -2.09 -11.89 -35.53
N LEU A 62 -0.88 -11.43 -35.83
CA LEU A 62 0.21 -12.32 -36.20
C LEU A 62 0.80 -12.82 -34.88
N SER A 63 0.26 -13.95 -34.43
CA SER A 63 0.92 -14.78 -33.45
C SER A 63 2.18 -15.37 -34.09
N SER A 64 3.35 -14.86 -33.69
CA SER A 64 4.60 -15.62 -33.73
C SER A 64 4.85 -16.20 -32.34
N PRO A 65 5.04 -17.53 -32.20
CA PRO A 65 5.20 -18.19 -30.92
C PRO A 65 6.67 -18.13 -30.49
N SER A 66 7.08 -16.98 -29.96
CA SER A 66 8.36 -16.87 -29.25
C SER A 66 8.05 -16.61 -27.78
N SER A 67 7.57 -17.67 -27.10
CA SER A 67 7.52 -17.84 -25.65
C SER A 67 7.28 -16.54 -24.84
N GLU A 68 6.08 -15.98 -24.92
CA GLU A 68 5.51 -15.37 -23.72
C GLU A 68 5.30 -16.51 -22.73
N ALA A 69 6.30 -16.73 -21.88
CA ALA A 69 6.06 -17.42 -20.62
C ALA A 69 5.06 -16.54 -19.88
N VAL A 70 3.77 -16.86 -20.04
CA VAL A 70 2.77 -16.53 -19.02
C VAL A 70 3.42 -17.02 -17.74
N ALA A 71 3.85 -16.11 -16.87
CA ALA A 71 4.47 -16.47 -15.62
C ALA A 71 3.47 -17.36 -14.87
N GLU A 72 3.67 -18.68 -14.95
CA GLU A 72 2.84 -19.65 -14.25
C GLU A 72 2.92 -19.32 -12.77
N ALA A 73 1.77 -19.31 -12.11
CA ALA A 73 1.73 -19.05 -10.69
C ALA A 73 2.62 -20.07 -9.99
N PRO A 74 3.47 -19.64 -9.04
CA PRO A 74 4.35 -20.56 -8.34
C PRO A 74 3.51 -21.65 -7.69
N MET A 75 3.82 -22.90 -8.02
CA MET A 75 3.05 -24.06 -7.61
C MET A 75 4.00 -25.14 -7.11
N THR A 76 3.62 -25.80 -6.02
CA THR A 76 4.35 -26.99 -5.56
C THR A 76 4.23 -28.14 -6.58
N ALA A 77 5.07 -29.16 -6.47
CA ALA A 77 4.97 -30.41 -7.25
C ALA A 77 3.57 -31.07 -7.25
N ASP A 78 2.77 -30.87 -6.18
CA ASP A 78 1.38 -31.36 -6.08
C ASP A 78 0.35 -30.41 -6.72
N GLY A 79 0.81 -29.32 -7.33
CA GLY A 79 -0.01 -28.26 -7.90
C GLY A 79 -0.64 -27.31 -6.88
N LEU A 80 -0.13 -27.24 -5.65
CA LEU A 80 -0.62 -26.25 -4.69
C LEU A 80 -0.07 -24.88 -5.04
N THR A 81 -0.98 -23.97 -5.38
CA THR A 81 -0.73 -22.52 -5.43
C THR A 81 -1.05 -21.88 -4.08
N VAL A 82 -0.52 -20.68 -3.83
CA VAL A 82 -0.82 -19.92 -2.61
C VAL A 82 -2.32 -19.67 -2.42
N ASP A 83 -3.04 -19.36 -3.51
CA ASP A 83 -4.50 -19.19 -3.48
C ASP A 83 -5.21 -20.50 -3.06
N SER A 84 -4.76 -21.65 -3.57
CA SER A 84 -5.31 -22.95 -3.17
C SER A 84 -5.05 -23.28 -1.70
N ILE A 85 -3.89 -22.89 -1.16
CA ILE A 85 -3.54 -23.08 0.26
C ILE A 85 -4.45 -22.22 1.14
N ALA A 86 -4.72 -20.97 0.73
CA ALA A 86 -5.65 -20.10 1.43
C ALA A 86 -7.08 -20.67 1.42
N ASP A 87 -7.51 -21.27 0.32
CA ASP A 87 -8.87 -21.77 0.17
C ASP A 87 -9.10 -23.16 0.81
N LYS A 88 -8.04 -23.91 1.11
CA LYS A 88 -8.12 -25.22 1.79
C LYS A 88 -8.71 -25.19 3.20
N GLY A 89 -8.78 -24.01 3.85
CA GLY A 89 -9.42 -23.86 5.15
C GLY A 89 -8.67 -24.52 6.32
N TRP A 90 -7.34 -24.64 6.22
CA TRP A 90 -6.52 -25.15 7.34
C TRP A 90 -6.62 -24.24 8.57
N THR A 91 -6.69 -24.85 9.75
CA THR A 91 -6.76 -24.12 11.01
C THR A 91 -5.45 -23.41 11.30
N ILE A 92 -5.52 -22.10 11.56
CA ILE A 92 -4.36 -21.29 11.94
C ILE A 92 -4.25 -21.29 13.45
N LEU A 93 -3.21 -21.95 13.97
CA LEU A 93 -2.90 -22.04 15.39
C LEU A 93 -1.99 -20.88 15.85
N PRO A 94 -1.88 -20.63 17.16
CA PRO A 94 -0.86 -19.74 17.73
C PRO A 94 0.55 -20.21 17.37
N GLU A 95 1.50 -19.28 17.28
CA GLU A 95 2.85 -19.57 16.77
C GLU A 95 3.59 -20.66 17.55
N ALA A 96 3.39 -20.75 18.87
CA ALA A 96 4.06 -21.73 19.73
C ALA A 96 3.63 -23.19 19.51
N GLU A 97 2.43 -23.42 18.96
CA GLU A 97 1.82 -24.74 18.76
C GLU A 97 1.56 -25.03 17.27
N SER A 98 2.16 -24.24 16.38
CA SER A 98 1.84 -24.30 14.95
C SER A 98 2.65 -25.35 14.19
N ASP A 99 1.94 -26.18 13.43
CA ASP A 99 2.53 -27.01 12.38
C ASP A 99 2.86 -26.20 11.12
N TRP A 100 3.65 -26.78 10.19
CA TRP A 100 3.96 -26.16 8.90
C TRP A 100 2.71 -25.74 8.12
N ARG A 101 1.62 -26.53 8.20
CA ARG A 101 0.34 -26.21 7.54
C ARG A 101 -0.30 -24.97 8.13
N SER A 102 -0.21 -24.79 9.45
CA SER A 102 -0.68 -23.59 10.14
C SER A 102 0.12 -22.36 9.70
N HIS A 103 1.45 -22.47 9.64
CA HIS A 103 2.30 -21.39 9.15
C HIS A 103 2.01 -21.05 7.67
N ALA A 104 1.97 -22.05 6.80
CA ALA A 104 1.68 -21.88 5.38
C ALA A 104 0.28 -21.27 5.14
N ALA A 105 -0.74 -21.72 5.86
CA ALA A 105 -2.08 -21.15 5.79
C ALA A 105 -2.08 -19.68 6.25
N ALA A 106 -1.40 -19.36 7.35
CA ALA A 106 -1.31 -17.99 7.84
C ALA A 106 -0.63 -17.06 6.82
N VAL A 107 0.50 -17.49 6.24
CA VAL A 107 1.19 -16.73 5.18
C VAL A 107 0.28 -16.54 3.97
N ALA A 108 -0.35 -17.61 3.48
CA ALA A 108 -1.24 -17.56 2.31
C ALA A 108 -2.43 -16.60 2.53
N GLN A 109 -3.03 -16.59 3.73
CA GLN A 109 -4.08 -15.62 4.06
C GLN A 109 -3.57 -14.18 4.05
N SER A 110 -2.41 -13.91 4.64
CA SER A 110 -1.79 -12.58 4.60
C SER A 110 -1.52 -12.14 3.15
N VAL A 111 -1.00 -13.02 2.29
CA VAL A 111 -0.79 -12.73 0.86
C VAL A 111 -2.11 -12.39 0.16
N LYS A 112 -3.18 -13.14 0.42
CA LYS A 112 -4.52 -12.86 -0.13
C LYS A 112 -5.02 -11.47 0.28
N VAL A 113 -4.81 -11.07 1.53
CA VAL A 113 -5.15 -9.72 2.02
C VAL A 113 -4.32 -8.65 1.32
N ILE A 114 -3.00 -8.86 1.18
CA ILE A 114 -2.09 -7.95 0.47
C ILE A 114 -2.53 -7.76 -0.98
N LYS A 115 -2.77 -8.85 -1.73
CA LYS A 115 -3.27 -8.82 -3.12
C LYS A 115 -4.59 -8.05 -3.22
N LYS A 116 -5.52 -8.24 -2.27
CA LYS A 116 -6.80 -7.52 -2.22
C LYS A 116 -6.59 -6.02 -2.02
N ARG A 117 -5.73 -5.60 -1.10
CA ARG A 117 -5.42 -4.18 -0.84
C ARG A 117 -4.73 -3.51 -2.01
N LEU A 118 -3.82 -4.22 -2.67
CA LEU A 118 -3.15 -3.75 -3.88
C LEU A 118 -4.07 -3.65 -5.10
N LYS A 119 -5.31 -4.19 -5.04
CA LYS A 119 -6.20 -4.33 -6.21
C LYS A 119 -5.51 -5.11 -7.33
N TRP A 120 -5.02 -6.30 -7.00
CA TRP A 120 -4.16 -7.12 -7.87
C TRP A 120 -4.62 -7.21 -9.33
N GLY A 121 -5.91 -7.48 -9.59
CA GLY A 121 -6.44 -7.56 -10.95
C GLY A 121 -6.30 -6.26 -11.76
N TRP A 122 -6.47 -5.09 -11.11
CA TRP A 122 -6.25 -3.80 -11.74
C TRP A 122 -4.77 -3.57 -12.06
N ILE A 123 -3.86 -3.93 -11.14
CA ILE A 123 -2.42 -3.79 -11.36
C ILE A 123 -1.99 -4.60 -12.59
N LEU A 124 -2.38 -5.88 -12.65
CA LEU A 124 -2.02 -6.76 -13.77
C LEU A 124 -2.52 -6.21 -15.11
N GLU A 125 -3.78 -5.78 -15.16
CA GLU A 125 -4.37 -5.23 -16.39
C GLU A 125 -3.72 -3.90 -16.79
N ARG A 126 -3.48 -3.00 -15.82
CA ARG A 126 -2.82 -1.72 -16.06
C ARG A 126 -1.40 -1.92 -16.57
N THR A 127 -0.63 -2.85 -16.01
CA THR A 127 0.73 -3.16 -16.48
C THR A 127 0.73 -3.67 -17.92
N LYS A 128 -0.23 -4.53 -18.31
CA LYS A 128 -0.39 -4.99 -19.70
C LYS A 128 -0.70 -3.83 -20.65
N GLN A 129 -1.61 -2.96 -20.27
CA GLN A 129 -1.94 -1.78 -21.08
C GLN A 129 -0.73 -0.85 -21.25
N LEU A 130 0.04 -0.62 -20.20
CA LEU A 130 1.27 0.19 -20.26
C LEU A 130 2.34 -0.47 -21.14
N ALA A 131 2.46 -1.80 -21.13
CA ALA A 131 3.37 -2.53 -22.02
C ALA A 131 3.01 -2.29 -23.50
N VAL A 132 1.72 -2.40 -23.85
CA VAL A 132 1.24 -2.10 -25.22
C VAL A 132 1.54 -0.65 -25.63
N VAL A 133 1.48 0.30 -24.70
CA VAL A 133 1.83 1.71 -24.98
C VAL A 133 3.33 1.86 -25.23
N LEU A 134 4.18 1.15 -24.47
CA LEU A 134 5.64 1.18 -24.62
C LEU A 134 6.16 0.54 -25.90
N GLU A 135 5.42 -0.41 -26.47
CA GLU A 135 5.75 -1.03 -27.76
C GLU A 135 5.54 -0.09 -28.95
N LYS A 136 4.79 1.00 -28.77
CA LYS A 136 4.51 1.92 -29.88
C LYS A 136 5.73 2.78 -30.23
N PRO A 137 6.11 2.87 -31.51
CA PRO A 137 7.29 3.64 -31.92
C PRO A 137 7.13 5.16 -31.78
N ASP A 138 5.90 5.66 -31.81
CA ASP A 138 5.55 7.09 -31.69
C ASP A 138 5.58 7.60 -30.24
N LEU A 139 5.70 6.71 -29.24
CA LEU A 139 5.73 7.09 -27.83
C LEU A 139 6.87 8.08 -27.52
N TRP A 140 8.01 7.90 -28.19
CA TRP A 140 9.23 8.66 -27.92
C TRP A 140 9.24 10.07 -28.51
N GLU A 141 8.21 10.44 -29.28
CA GLU A 141 8.02 11.81 -29.76
C GLU A 141 7.66 12.78 -28.61
N ASP A 142 7.03 12.28 -27.53
CA ASP A 142 6.82 13.03 -26.28
C ASP A 142 7.62 12.37 -25.13
N PRO A 143 8.84 12.86 -24.83
CA PRO A 143 9.68 12.28 -23.79
C PRO A 143 9.09 12.43 -22.39
N VAL A 144 8.23 13.43 -22.15
CA VAL A 144 7.58 13.64 -20.85
C VAL A 144 6.52 12.56 -20.63
N PHE A 145 5.72 12.28 -21.66
CA PHE A 145 4.73 11.20 -21.60
C PHE A 145 5.39 9.81 -21.51
N ALA A 146 6.40 9.54 -22.34
CA ALA A 146 7.17 8.29 -22.30
C ALA A 146 7.78 8.03 -20.90
N GLY A 147 8.34 9.07 -20.28
CA GLY A 147 8.89 8.99 -18.93
C GLY A 147 7.84 8.65 -17.86
N ARG A 148 6.64 9.25 -17.96
CA ARG A 148 5.53 8.92 -17.03
C ARG A 148 5.07 7.48 -17.18
N VAL A 149 4.85 7.01 -18.41
CA VAL A 149 4.41 5.63 -18.71
C VAL A 149 5.44 4.62 -18.21
N SER A 150 6.73 4.87 -18.48
CA SER A 150 7.82 3.97 -18.06
C SER A 150 7.93 3.88 -16.54
N ARG A 151 7.82 5.02 -15.84
CA ARG A 151 7.86 5.06 -14.38
C ARG A 151 6.67 4.34 -13.76
N GLU A 152 5.46 4.61 -14.25
CA GLU A 152 4.25 3.93 -13.78
C GLU A 152 4.34 2.42 -13.98
N GLN A 153 4.80 1.97 -15.16
CA GLN A 153 4.96 0.54 -15.42
C GLN A 153 5.99 -0.08 -14.48
N GLY A 154 7.15 0.56 -14.29
CA GLY A 154 8.18 0.10 -13.36
C GLY A 154 7.69 -0.01 -11.92
N GLU A 155 6.92 0.98 -11.44
CA GLU A 155 6.33 0.97 -10.10
C GLU A 155 5.34 -0.20 -9.93
N LEU A 156 4.48 -0.46 -10.92
CA LEU A 156 3.53 -1.57 -10.88
C LEU A 156 4.22 -2.93 -11.00
N MET A 157 5.22 -3.06 -11.88
CA MET A 157 6.02 -4.29 -12.02
C MET A 157 6.80 -4.61 -10.74
N GLY A 158 7.33 -3.60 -10.05
CA GLY A 158 7.99 -3.79 -8.75
C GLY A 158 7.06 -4.37 -7.70
N LYS A 159 5.82 -3.88 -7.63
CA LYS A 159 4.78 -4.43 -6.74
C LYS A 159 4.42 -5.87 -7.10
N ILE A 160 4.23 -6.17 -8.39
CA ILE A 160 3.95 -7.53 -8.87
C ILE A 160 5.09 -8.47 -8.47
N LYS A 161 6.33 -8.09 -8.79
CA LYS A 161 7.52 -8.90 -8.52
C LYS A 161 7.66 -9.19 -7.02
N SER A 162 7.45 -8.19 -6.16
CA SER A 162 7.55 -8.38 -4.71
C SER A 162 6.53 -9.39 -4.19
N VAL A 163 5.29 -9.40 -4.69
CA VAL A 163 4.28 -10.37 -4.29
C VAL A 163 4.63 -11.76 -4.83
N ASN A 164 4.98 -11.86 -6.12
CA ASN A 164 5.32 -13.14 -6.74
C ASN A 164 6.54 -13.80 -6.10
N GLN A 165 7.57 -13.03 -5.74
CA GLN A 165 8.73 -13.54 -5.01
C GLN A 165 8.32 -14.11 -3.65
N PHE A 166 7.47 -13.39 -2.92
CA PHE A 166 6.98 -13.86 -1.64
C PHE A 166 6.09 -15.11 -1.75
N GLU A 167 5.34 -15.25 -2.84
CA GLU A 167 4.59 -16.48 -3.12
C GLU A 167 5.52 -17.65 -3.45
N GLN A 168 6.53 -17.40 -4.27
CA GLN A 168 7.54 -18.40 -4.62
C GLN A 168 8.31 -18.89 -3.39
N GLU A 169 8.77 -17.99 -2.52
CA GLU A 169 9.45 -18.33 -1.26
C GLU A 169 8.59 -19.26 -0.38
N LEU A 170 7.27 -19.04 -0.31
CA LEU A 170 6.37 -19.89 0.47
C LEU A 170 6.32 -21.31 -0.10
N ILE A 171 6.21 -21.41 -1.43
CA ILE A 171 6.16 -22.68 -2.14
C ILE A 171 7.48 -23.43 -1.95
N GLU A 172 8.61 -22.75 -2.12
CA GLU A 172 9.95 -23.33 -1.93
C GLU A 172 10.14 -23.87 -0.51
N HIS A 173 9.77 -23.12 0.53
CA HIS A 173 9.88 -23.60 1.91
C HIS A 173 8.98 -24.82 2.18
N ILE A 174 7.79 -24.89 1.58
CA ILE A 174 6.92 -26.07 1.68
C ILE A 174 7.54 -27.28 0.98
N GLU A 175 8.15 -27.09 -0.19
CA GLU A 175 8.82 -28.16 -0.92
C GLU A 175 10.07 -28.65 -0.20
N MET A 176 10.91 -27.75 0.32
CA MET A 176 12.08 -28.13 1.11
C MET A 176 11.68 -28.95 2.34
N LEU A 177 10.62 -28.56 3.05
CA LEU A 177 10.11 -29.32 4.18
C LEU A 177 9.64 -30.73 3.78
N ARG A 178 9.01 -30.87 2.60
CA ARG A 178 8.54 -32.17 2.11
C ARG A 178 9.71 -33.08 1.76
N LEU A 179 10.69 -32.57 1.03
CA LEU A 179 11.90 -33.30 0.69
C LEU A 179 12.63 -33.76 1.96
N ALA A 180 12.78 -32.87 2.95
CA ALA A 180 13.39 -33.23 4.24
C ALA A 180 12.66 -34.39 4.94
N ARG A 181 11.31 -34.41 4.90
CA ARG A 181 10.50 -35.50 5.47
C ARG A 181 10.62 -36.81 4.70
N GLU A 182 10.70 -36.74 3.37
CA GLU A 182 10.90 -37.92 2.52
C GLU A 182 12.27 -38.56 2.78
N GLU A 183 13.29 -37.74 2.97
CA GLU A 183 14.67 -38.17 3.27
C GLU A 183 14.90 -38.47 4.76
N ASN A 184 13.94 -38.18 5.64
CA ASN A 184 14.04 -38.27 7.11
C ASN A 184 15.18 -37.40 7.70
N ASP A 185 15.45 -36.26 7.07
CA ASP A 185 16.39 -35.25 7.56
C ASP A 185 15.70 -34.30 8.56
N ASN A 186 15.85 -34.60 9.85
CA ASN A 186 15.24 -33.82 10.93
C ASN A 186 15.86 -32.42 11.10
N GLU A 187 17.11 -32.22 10.70
CA GLU A 187 17.78 -30.92 10.83
C GLU A 187 17.22 -29.95 9.78
N LEU A 188 17.14 -30.41 8.53
CA LEU A 188 16.54 -29.66 7.44
C LEU A 188 15.03 -29.42 7.63
N GLU A 189 14.32 -30.39 8.23
CA GLU A 189 12.91 -30.20 8.60
C GLU A 189 12.73 -29.05 9.61
N MET A 190 13.55 -29.02 10.67
CA MET A 190 13.51 -27.95 11.68
C MET A 190 13.88 -26.59 11.10
N GLU A 191 14.89 -26.52 10.24
CA GLU A 191 15.29 -25.27 9.58
C GLU A 191 14.18 -24.73 8.68
N SER A 192 13.57 -25.60 7.87
CA SER A 192 12.45 -25.23 6.99
C SER A 192 11.21 -24.79 7.79
N MET A 193 10.92 -25.46 8.92
CA MET A 193 9.88 -25.05 9.85
C MET A 193 10.12 -23.65 10.43
N LYS A 194 11.37 -23.38 10.84
CA LYS A 194 11.75 -22.07 11.36
C LYS A 194 11.64 -20.98 10.29
N ALA A 195 12.06 -21.26 9.06
CA ALA A 195 11.91 -20.33 7.94
C ALA A 195 10.45 -19.99 7.67
N LEU A 196 9.54 -20.98 7.70
CA LEU A 196 8.09 -20.75 7.59
C LEU A 196 7.53 -19.91 8.75
N ALA A 197 8.03 -20.11 9.98
CA ALA A 197 7.63 -19.30 11.13
C ALA A 197 8.10 -17.84 11.00
N ASP A 198 9.33 -17.62 10.58
CA ASP A 198 9.88 -16.27 10.34
C ASP A 198 9.14 -15.58 9.18
N MET A 199 8.85 -16.33 8.10
CA MET A 199 8.07 -15.87 6.97
C MET A 199 6.65 -15.46 7.38
N ARG A 200 5.99 -16.22 8.29
CA ARG A 200 4.69 -15.85 8.85
C ARG A 200 4.74 -14.49 9.56
N ARG A 201 5.79 -14.18 10.32
CA ARG A 201 5.95 -12.86 10.96
C ARG A 201 6.12 -11.76 9.92
N SER A 202 6.99 -11.98 8.93
CA SER A 202 7.20 -11.03 7.83
C SER A 202 5.92 -10.79 7.02
N ALA A 203 5.14 -11.84 6.75
CA ALA A 203 3.85 -11.75 6.07
C ALA A 203 2.88 -10.84 6.83
N LYS A 204 2.85 -10.96 8.16
CA LYS A 204 1.97 -10.16 9.02
C LYS A 204 2.36 -8.69 9.06
N GLU A 205 3.66 -8.40 9.06
CA GLU A 205 4.17 -7.03 8.95
C GLU A 205 3.82 -6.42 7.58
N LYS A 206 4.05 -7.15 6.48
CA LYS A 206 3.69 -6.70 5.13
C LYS A 206 2.18 -6.51 4.98
N GLU A 207 1.38 -7.39 5.58
CA GLU A 207 -0.08 -7.25 5.62
C GLU A 207 -0.47 -5.95 6.33
N LEU A 208 0.09 -5.68 7.51
CA LEU A 208 -0.17 -4.45 8.25
C LEU A 208 0.22 -3.21 7.42
N ASN A 209 1.39 -3.21 6.79
CA ASN A 209 1.84 -2.13 5.92
C ASN A 209 0.89 -1.92 4.72
N ALA A 210 0.33 -3.00 4.16
CA ALA A 210 -0.67 -2.92 3.10
C ALA A 210 -2.04 -2.43 3.59
N LEU A 211 -2.37 -2.66 4.88
CA LEU A 211 -3.58 -2.12 5.50
C LEU A 211 -3.45 -0.63 5.84
N LEU A 212 -2.22 -0.17 6.14
CA LEU A 212 -1.88 1.19 6.58
C LEU A 212 -1.24 2.05 5.49
N SER A 213 -1.66 1.88 4.24
CA SER A 213 -1.09 2.60 3.09
C SER A 213 -1.91 3.83 2.65
N GLY A 214 -2.82 4.31 3.49
CA GLY A 214 -3.66 5.48 3.23
C GLY A 214 -3.02 6.79 3.66
N ASP A 215 -3.44 7.90 3.04
CA ASP A 215 -2.84 9.23 3.23
C ASP A 215 -2.85 9.71 4.69
N ASN A 216 -3.87 9.31 5.46
CA ASN A 216 -4.06 9.73 6.85
C ASN A 216 -3.62 8.67 7.88
N ASP A 217 -3.06 7.54 7.45
CA ASP A 217 -2.76 6.44 8.38
C ASP A 217 -1.59 6.76 9.33
N SER A 218 -0.73 7.72 8.95
CA SER A 218 0.32 8.25 9.83
C SER A 218 -0.18 9.30 10.82
N CYS A 219 -1.41 9.81 10.67
CA CYS A 219 -1.92 10.89 11.48
C CYS A 219 -2.47 10.40 12.82
N SER A 220 -2.26 11.17 13.88
CA SER A 220 -2.91 10.91 15.17
C SER A 220 -4.42 11.02 15.03
N CYS A 221 -5.16 10.05 15.61
CA CYS A 221 -6.62 10.08 15.65
C CYS A 221 -7.13 10.27 17.09
N PHE A 222 -8.28 10.92 17.23
CA PHE A 222 -9.03 10.99 18.48
C PHE A 222 -10.17 9.97 18.44
N ILE A 223 -10.30 9.18 19.51
CA ILE A 223 -11.40 8.21 19.66
C ILE A 223 -12.34 8.75 20.73
N GLU A 224 -13.55 9.13 20.34
CA GLU A 224 -14.60 9.55 21.26
C GLU A 224 -15.61 8.42 21.45
N VAL A 225 -15.81 7.99 22.70
CA VAL A 225 -16.75 6.92 23.06
C VAL A 225 -17.98 7.54 23.70
N TYR A 226 -19.14 7.38 23.06
CA TYR A 226 -20.42 7.86 23.56
C TYR A 226 -21.22 6.72 24.18
N PHE A 227 -21.59 6.86 25.45
CA PHE A 227 -22.52 5.95 26.12
C PHE A 227 -23.95 6.48 25.96
N VAL A 228 -24.82 5.68 25.35
CA VAL A 228 -26.26 5.99 25.29
C VAL A 228 -26.94 5.27 26.46
N SER A 229 -27.36 6.03 27.46
CA SER A 229 -28.12 5.48 28.59
C SER A 229 -29.47 4.95 28.14
N PRO A 230 -29.85 3.70 28.46
CA PRO A 230 -31.12 3.09 28.05
C PRO A 230 -32.36 3.79 28.65
N LEU A 231 -32.19 4.60 29.70
CA LEU A 231 -33.27 5.37 30.35
C LEU A 231 -33.92 6.43 29.43
N ILE A 232 -33.28 6.83 28.33
CA ILE A 232 -33.84 7.82 27.40
C ILE A 232 -34.78 7.17 26.36
N ILE A 233 -34.63 5.87 26.07
CA ILE A 233 -35.49 5.17 25.10
C ILE A 233 -36.90 4.92 25.67
N SER A 234 -37.03 4.79 27.01
CA SER A 234 -38.32 4.56 27.66
C SER A 234 -39.19 5.81 27.84
N LEU A 235 -38.67 7.02 27.58
CA LEU A 235 -39.46 8.27 27.65
C LEU A 235 -40.00 8.75 26.30
N CYS A 236 -39.72 8.03 25.21
CA CYS A 236 -40.16 8.36 23.85
C CYS A 236 -41.15 7.34 23.23
N LEU A 237 -41.71 6.41 24.02
CA LEU A 237 -42.74 5.46 23.60
C LEU A 237 -44.05 5.70 24.37
#